data_AF-A0A7S4BWR7-F1
#
_entry.id   AF-A0A7S4BWR7-F1
#
_cell.length_a   1.000
_cell.length_b   1.000
_cell.length_c   1.000
_cell.angle_alpha   90.00
_cell.angle_beta   90.00
_cell.angle_gamma   90.00
#
_symmetry.space_group_name_H-M   'P 1'
#
loop_
_entity.id
_entity.type
_entity.pdbx_description
1 polymer ?
#
loop_
_entity_poly.entity_id
_entity_poly.type
_entity_poly.pdbx_seq_one_letter_code
_entity_poly.pdbx_strand_id
1 'polypeptide(L)'
;TTFVSLQAFAARSTMAVKATRPSFSRGADGRTPSNVPEFQQRMEDLSMQTTRNLSLGDYESAQNTFYSIDATRKDQLKFRQDKEQKRQDIEKSNLGKSYSVEKARFEAEWAKKEAEIDLVCQEKMQVLDETHQIGIANLEQEIAAKVKSFRFKASVALLQLEDTERRLGLANEFKQAAEVRARAQRLRKIEEAAYEARRQEIESRPRQQLREAQEAERRFTEQKCHAMKVELKRKRDKAAAVLRQRYRNLELDMTHSFALETVAQAEIGSVKTHNSRSEQSSTFRGSLKLEALTGTKFDVPDVSRMPDIVD
;
A
#
# COMPACT_ATOMS: atom_id res chain seq x y z
N THR A 1 -18.56 31.22 23.35
CA THR A 1 -18.14 30.85 24.72
C THR A 1 -17.92 29.33 24.74
N THR A 2 -16.78 28.84 24.25
CA THR A 2 -15.56 28.49 25.02
C THR A 2 -15.83 27.54 26.19
N PHE A 3 -15.47 26.25 26.06
CA PHE A 3 -14.27 25.71 26.71
C PHE A 3 -13.98 24.28 26.23
N VAL A 4 -12.72 24.08 25.85
CA VAL A 4 -12.07 22.81 25.53
C VAL A 4 -11.70 22.12 26.85
N SER A 5 -11.94 20.82 26.99
CA SER A 5 -11.27 20.00 28.02
C SER A 5 -10.63 18.77 27.39
N LEU A 6 -9.37 18.96 27.00
CA LEU A 6 -8.34 17.93 26.96
C LEU A 6 -8.17 17.36 28.37
N GLN A 7 -8.22 16.04 28.53
CA GLN A 7 -7.35 15.27 29.44
C GLN A 7 -7.72 13.78 29.39
N ALA A 8 -6.79 12.97 28.88
CA ALA A 8 -6.46 11.62 29.33
C ALA A 8 -5.89 10.79 28.16
N PHE A 9 -4.61 10.98 27.86
CA PHE A 9 -3.81 9.88 27.32
C PHE A 9 -2.62 9.71 28.24
N ALA A 10 -2.67 8.61 28.99
CA ALA A 10 -1.75 8.27 30.04
C ALA A 10 -0.31 8.20 29.52
N ALA A 11 0.57 8.96 30.17
CA ALA A 11 2.00 8.75 30.11
C ALA A 11 2.34 7.39 30.74
N ARG A 12 2.51 6.36 29.92
CA ARG A 12 3.27 5.17 30.31
C ARG A 12 4.74 5.46 30.08
N SER A 13 5.32 6.12 31.08
CA SER A 13 6.77 6.12 31.32
C SER A 13 7.17 4.70 31.72
N THR A 14 7.57 3.88 30.77
CA THR A 14 8.39 2.71 31.07
C THR A 14 9.82 3.22 31.26
N MET A 15 10.33 3.08 32.48
CA MET A 15 11.73 3.27 32.76
C MET A 15 12.53 2.28 31.93
N ALA A 16 12.99 2.73 30.76
CA ALA A 16 14.03 2.05 30.02
C ALA A 16 15.29 2.11 30.88
N VAL A 17 15.68 0.97 31.45
CA VAL A 17 17.02 0.73 31.96
C VAL A 17 17.97 1.20 30.85
N LYS A 18 18.72 2.28 31.10
CA LYS A 18 19.82 2.72 30.24
C LYS A 18 20.89 1.63 30.30
N ALA A 19 20.72 0.58 29.52
CA ALA A 19 21.81 -0.31 29.18
C ALA A 19 22.84 0.55 28.43
N THR A 20 23.97 0.80 29.08
CA THR A 20 25.14 1.42 28.46
C THR A 20 25.56 0.54 27.30
N ARG A 21 25.15 0.92 26.08
CA ARG A 21 25.44 0.18 24.87
C ARG A 21 26.94 0.25 24.58
N PRO A 22 27.60 -0.88 24.27
CA PRO A 22 29.01 -0.86 23.90
C PRO A 22 29.19 -0.05 22.62
N SER A 23 30.10 0.94 22.68
CA SER A 23 30.39 1.84 21.57
C SER A 23 30.90 1.05 20.35
N PHE A 24 30.22 1.22 19.22
CA PHE A 24 30.55 0.63 17.91
C PHE A 24 31.87 1.13 17.27
N SER A 25 32.67 1.91 18.00
CA SER A 25 34.01 2.36 17.58
C SER A 25 35.07 1.26 17.64
N ARG A 26 34.73 0.10 18.19
CA ARG A 26 35.59 -1.06 18.23
C ARG A 26 35.08 -2.08 17.20
N GLY A 27 35.99 -2.65 16.40
CA GLY A 27 35.69 -3.85 15.61
C GLY A 27 35.15 -4.96 16.52
N ALA A 28 34.71 -6.09 15.94
CA ALA A 28 34.05 -7.19 16.66
C ALA A 28 34.72 -7.59 18.01
N ASP A 29 36.03 -7.32 18.18
CA ASP A 29 36.84 -7.68 19.34
C ASP A 29 37.23 -6.54 20.28
N GLY A 30 36.64 -5.35 20.19
CA GLY A 30 36.90 -4.34 21.21
C GLY A 30 38.25 -3.62 21.11
N ARG A 31 39.09 -3.89 20.10
CA ARG A 31 40.49 -3.43 20.01
C ARG A 31 40.67 -2.34 18.97
N THR A 32 41.56 -1.38 19.26
CA THR A 32 42.11 -0.46 18.25
C THR A 32 42.68 -1.28 17.09
N PRO A 33 42.53 -0.83 15.82
CA PRO A 33 43.04 -1.58 14.68
C PRO A 33 44.52 -1.94 14.89
N SER A 34 44.84 -3.24 14.87
CA SER A 34 46.09 -3.83 15.37
C SER A 34 47.39 -3.24 14.79
N ASN A 35 47.31 -2.53 13.66
CA ASN A 35 48.48 -2.06 12.92
C ASN A 35 48.73 -0.55 13.07
N VAL A 36 47.82 0.23 13.68
CA VAL A 36 48.08 1.66 13.96
C VAL A 36 49.22 1.85 14.96
N PRO A 37 49.36 1.01 16.02
CA PRO A 37 50.53 1.03 16.90
C PRO A 37 51.83 0.71 16.15
N GLU A 38 51.80 -0.19 15.16
CA GLU A 38 52.99 -0.58 14.38
C GLU A 38 53.52 0.58 13.52
N PHE A 39 52.65 1.36 12.89
CA PHE A 39 53.08 2.57 12.15
C PHE A 39 53.64 3.66 13.08
N GLN A 40 53.08 3.79 14.30
CA GLN A 40 53.56 4.76 15.29
C GLN A 40 54.93 4.34 15.86
N GLN A 41 55.08 3.07 16.22
CA GLN A 41 56.36 2.50 16.66
C GLN A 41 57.42 2.61 15.58
N ARG A 42 57.10 2.26 14.33
CA ARG A 42 58.03 2.39 13.19
C ARG A 42 58.45 3.83 12.93
N MET A 43 57.55 4.79 13.13
CA MET A 43 57.85 6.23 13.02
C MET A 43 58.74 6.72 14.17
N GLU A 44 58.50 6.26 15.39
CA GLU A 44 59.33 6.55 16.56
C GLU A 44 60.74 5.96 16.41
N ASP A 45 60.83 4.71 15.93
CA ASP A 45 62.11 4.04 15.66
C ASP A 45 62.91 4.75 14.57
N LEU A 46 62.27 5.12 13.46
CA LEU A 46 62.92 5.88 12.38
C LEU A 46 63.31 7.30 12.83
N SER A 47 62.52 7.94 13.69
CA SER A 47 62.83 9.24 14.29
C SER A 47 64.07 9.14 15.20
N MET A 48 64.13 8.12 16.07
CA MET A 48 65.30 7.83 16.91
C MET A 48 66.54 7.45 16.09
N GLN A 49 66.38 6.72 14.98
CA GLN A 49 67.49 6.43 14.06
C GLN A 49 67.98 7.69 13.35
N THR A 50 67.08 8.60 12.97
CA THR A 50 67.45 9.87 12.33
C THR A 50 68.26 10.75 13.29
N THR A 51 67.83 10.88 14.56
CA THR A 51 68.58 11.66 15.56
C THR A 51 69.93 11.03 15.91
N ARG A 52 70.02 9.69 15.92
CA ARG A 52 71.27 8.95 16.12
C ARG A 52 72.25 9.09 14.94
N ASN A 53 71.76 9.06 13.69
CA ASN A 53 72.62 9.23 12.52
C ASN A 53 73.14 10.67 12.41
N LEU A 54 72.30 11.66 12.78
CA LEU A 54 72.71 13.06 12.89
C LEU A 54 73.79 13.29 13.96
N SER A 55 73.72 12.61 15.11
CA SER A 55 74.73 12.75 16.17
C SER A 55 76.06 12.06 15.82
N LEU A 56 76.05 11.09 14.91
CA LEU A 56 77.23 10.40 14.40
C LEU A 56 77.87 11.08 13.17
N GLY A 57 77.25 12.14 12.63
CA GLY A 57 77.75 12.86 11.46
C GLY A 57 77.48 12.16 10.11
N ASP A 58 76.64 11.11 10.10
CA ASP A 58 76.24 10.38 8.89
C ASP A 58 74.96 11.00 8.30
N TYR A 59 75.16 12.05 7.50
CA TYR A 59 74.07 12.81 6.91
C TYR A 59 73.34 12.06 5.79
N GLU A 60 74.01 11.17 5.06
CA GLU A 60 73.38 10.36 4.01
C GLU A 60 72.37 9.36 4.61
N SER A 61 72.78 8.67 5.67
CA SER A 61 71.88 7.76 6.41
C SER A 61 70.74 8.51 7.10
N ALA A 62 70.98 9.72 7.63
CA ALA A 62 69.93 10.56 8.21
C ALA A 62 68.90 11.06 7.17
N GLN A 63 69.36 11.38 5.96
CA GLN A 63 68.48 11.78 4.85
C GLN A 63 67.61 10.59 4.39
N ASN A 64 68.18 9.39 4.30
CA ASN A 64 67.46 8.18 3.94
C ASN A 64 66.41 7.77 5.00
N THR A 65 66.70 7.92 6.30
CA THR A 65 65.71 7.68 7.36
C THR A 65 64.62 8.74 7.34
N PHE A 66 64.92 10.00 7.02
CA PHE A 66 63.91 11.05 6.84
C PHE A 66 62.95 10.76 5.67
N TYR A 67 63.46 10.36 4.50
CA TYR A 67 62.60 9.94 3.39
C TYR A 67 61.75 8.70 3.74
N SER A 68 62.30 7.79 4.55
CA SER A 68 61.58 6.61 5.05
C SER A 68 60.45 6.97 6.01
N ILE A 69 60.62 8.01 6.84
CA ILE A 69 59.56 8.59 7.69
C ILE A 69 58.42 9.12 6.82
N ASP A 70 58.73 9.90 5.77
CA ASP A 70 57.70 10.44 4.88
C ASP A 70 56.99 9.36 4.04
N ALA A 71 57.69 8.31 3.61
CA ALA A 71 57.08 7.15 3.00
C ALA A 71 56.13 6.43 3.97
N THR A 72 56.56 6.22 5.22
CA THR A 72 55.75 5.57 6.26
C THR A 72 54.50 6.39 6.61
N ARG A 73 54.59 7.73 6.62
CA ARG A 73 53.43 8.63 6.75
C ARG A 73 52.43 8.47 5.60
N LYS A 74 52.92 8.40 4.35
CA LYS A 74 52.06 8.19 3.17
C LYS A 74 51.37 6.83 3.22
N ASP A 75 52.07 5.78 3.62
CA ASP A 75 51.50 4.44 3.76
C ASP A 75 50.47 4.36 4.89
N GLN A 76 50.72 5.02 6.02
CA GLN A 76 49.75 5.11 7.11
C GLN A 76 48.47 5.85 6.67
N LEU A 77 48.62 6.93 5.90
CA LEU A 77 47.48 7.70 5.39
C LEU A 77 46.66 6.88 4.40
N LYS A 78 47.30 6.17 3.46
CA LYS A 78 46.64 5.25 2.53
C LYS A 78 45.90 4.13 3.27
N PHE A 79 46.54 3.49 4.25
CA PHE A 79 45.91 2.43 5.04
C PHE A 79 44.65 2.91 5.78
N ARG A 80 44.68 4.12 6.32
CA ARG A 80 43.50 4.74 6.96
C ARG A 80 42.41 5.04 5.93
N GLN A 81 42.76 5.60 4.77
CA GLN A 81 41.81 5.85 3.69
C GLN A 81 41.16 4.56 3.19
N ASP A 82 41.93 3.49 2.96
CA ASP A 82 41.41 2.20 2.51
C ASP A 82 40.44 1.57 3.52
N LYS A 83 40.75 1.69 4.82
CA LYS A 83 39.85 1.21 5.89
C LYS A 83 38.57 2.02 5.96
N GLU A 84 38.68 3.34 5.84
CA GLU A 84 37.55 4.25 5.87
C GLU A 84 36.64 4.01 4.66
N GLN A 85 37.21 3.86 3.46
CA GLN A 85 36.48 3.53 2.25
C GLN A 85 35.72 2.20 2.39
N LYS A 86 36.37 1.15 2.91
CA LYS A 86 35.71 -0.14 3.16
C LYS A 86 34.54 -0.01 4.14
N ARG A 87 34.68 0.82 5.19
CA ARG A 87 33.58 1.10 6.13
C ARG A 87 32.41 1.80 5.42
N GLN A 88 32.70 2.83 4.62
CA GLN A 88 31.68 3.57 3.87
C GLN A 88 30.94 2.67 2.87
N ASP A 89 31.63 1.74 2.22
CA ASP A 89 31.02 0.78 1.29
C ASP A 89 30.10 -0.21 2.02
N ILE A 90 30.48 -0.66 3.21
CA ILE A 90 29.62 -1.49 4.08
C ILE A 90 28.36 -0.73 4.47
N GLU A 91 28.47 0.55 4.84
CA GLU A 91 27.31 1.39 5.20
C GLU A 91 26.35 1.59 4.01
N LYS A 92 26.87 1.83 2.81
CA LYS A 92 26.07 1.89 1.58
C LYS A 92 25.34 0.56 1.32
N SER A 93 26.04 -0.56 1.49
CA SER A 93 25.45 -1.89 1.35
C SER A 93 24.33 -2.12 2.38
N ASN A 94 24.54 -1.74 3.63
CA ASN A 94 23.55 -1.87 4.71
C ASN A 94 22.32 -0.98 4.46
N LEU A 95 22.51 0.25 3.96
CA LEU A 95 21.40 1.10 3.55
C LEU A 95 20.60 0.45 2.41
N GLY A 96 21.26 -0.12 1.40
CA GLY A 96 20.62 -0.86 0.32
C GLY A 96 19.80 -2.07 0.79
N LYS A 97 20.35 -2.85 1.74
CA LYS A 97 19.63 -3.95 2.40
C LYS A 97 18.42 -3.46 3.21
N SER A 98 18.57 -2.35 3.91
CA SER A 98 17.46 -1.77 4.69
C SER A 98 16.31 -1.33 3.76
N TYR A 99 16.65 -0.77 2.59
CA TYR A 99 15.68 -0.39 1.56
C TYR A 99 14.91 -1.58 1.02
N SER A 100 15.58 -2.69 0.70
CA SER A 100 14.91 -3.89 0.18
C SER A 100 13.94 -4.50 1.20
N VAL A 101 14.31 -4.55 2.48
CA VAL A 101 13.43 -5.01 3.56
C VAL A 101 12.22 -4.10 3.73
N GLU A 102 12.41 -2.78 3.78
CA GLU A 102 11.30 -1.82 3.94
C GLU A 102 10.39 -1.82 2.69
N LYS A 103 10.95 -1.99 1.49
CA LYS A 103 10.19 -2.16 0.25
C LYS A 103 9.34 -3.43 0.26
N ALA A 104 9.89 -4.56 0.72
CA ALA A 104 9.13 -5.81 0.82
C ALA A 104 7.98 -5.69 1.84
N ARG A 105 8.21 -5.05 2.99
CA ARG A 105 7.16 -4.76 3.98
C ARG A 105 6.07 -3.86 3.39
N PHE A 106 6.47 -2.80 2.70
CA PHE A 106 5.57 -1.90 2.01
C PHE A 106 4.70 -2.67 0.99
N GLU A 107 5.31 -3.48 0.12
CA GLU A 107 4.58 -4.27 -0.88
C GLU A 107 3.58 -5.25 -0.23
N ALA A 108 3.98 -5.93 0.85
CA ALA A 108 3.09 -6.82 1.59
C ALA A 108 1.90 -6.09 2.24
N GLU A 109 2.13 -4.92 2.84
CA GLU A 109 1.05 -4.09 3.42
C GLU A 109 0.07 -3.59 2.36
N TRP A 110 0.57 -3.16 1.20
CA TRP A 110 -0.29 -2.70 0.12
C TRP A 110 -1.03 -3.84 -0.58
N ALA A 111 -0.43 -5.02 -0.69
CA ALA A 111 -1.11 -6.21 -1.18
C ALA A 111 -2.30 -6.60 -0.28
N LYS A 112 -2.14 -6.51 1.05
CA LYS A 112 -3.25 -6.72 2.00
C LYS A 112 -4.38 -5.73 1.79
N LYS A 113 -4.05 -4.43 1.67
CA LYS A 113 -5.06 -3.38 1.42
C LYS A 113 -5.77 -3.54 0.07
N GLU A 114 -5.06 -4.03 -0.94
CA GLU A 114 -5.64 -4.34 -2.25
C GLU A 114 -6.61 -5.51 -2.16
N ALA A 115 -6.23 -6.59 -1.48
CA ALA A 115 -7.11 -7.73 -1.19
C ALA A 115 -8.35 -7.34 -0.38
N GLU A 116 -8.21 -6.48 0.64
CA GLU A 116 -9.33 -5.95 1.42
C GLU A 116 -10.32 -5.18 0.55
N ILE A 117 -9.83 -4.31 -0.34
CA ILE A 117 -10.71 -3.56 -1.26
C ILE A 117 -11.37 -4.48 -2.28
N ASP A 118 -10.66 -5.48 -2.79
CA ASP A 118 -11.22 -6.46 -3.71
C ASP A 118 -12.35 -7.26 -3.05
N LEU A 119 -12.16 -7.67 -1.80
CA LEU A 119 -13.19 -8.35 -1.01
C LEU A 119 -14.43 -7.47 -0.81
N VAL A 120 -14.24 -6.21 -0.40
CA VAL A 120 -15.36 -5.25 -0.27
C VAL A 120 -16.07 -5.01 -1.61
N CYS A 121 -15.34 -5.01 -2.72
CA CYS A 121 -15.95 -4.89 -4.05
C CYS A 121 -16.79 -6.13 -4.39
N GLN A 122 -16.29 -7.34 -4.08
CA GLN A 122 -17.01 -8.59 -4.29
C GLN A 122 -18.29 -8.64 -3.45
N GLU A 123 -18.21 -8.31 -2.16
CA GLU A 123 -19.37 -8.26 -1.26
C GLU A 123 -20.44 -7.30 -1.78
N LYS A 124 -20.05 -6.10 -2.23
CA LYS A 124 -20.99 -5.14 -2.82
C LYS A 124 -21.69 -5.66 -4.07
N MET A 125 -20.98 -6.39 -4.92
CA MET A 125 -21.58 -6.98 -6.12
C MET A 125 -22.52 -8.14 -5.77
N GLN A 126 -22.16 -8.97 -4.78
CA GLN A 126 -23.03 -10.05 -4.31
C GLN A 126 -24.32 -9.51 -3.69
N VAL A 127 -24.22 -8.52 -2.80
CA VAL A 127 -25.40 -7.86 -2.22
C VAL A 127 -26.26 -7.23 -3.31
N LEU A 128 -25.65 -6.61 -4.32
CA LEU A 128 -26.39 -6.07 -5.46
C LEU A 128 -27.16 -7.17 -6.20
N ASP A 129 -26.51 -8.28 -6.51
CA ASP A 129 -27.15 -9.43 -7.18
C ASP A 129 -28.33 -9.98 -6.38
N GLU A 130 -28.18 -10.11 -5.05
CA GLU A 130 -29.26 -10.53 -4.15
C GLU A 130 -30.44 -9.54 -4.17
N THR A 131 -30.16 -8.23 -4.08
CA THR A 131 -31.21 -7.20 -4.15
C THR A 131 -31.93 -7.22 -5.50
N HIS A 132 -31.21 -7.49 -6.59
CA HIS A 132 -31.79 -7.62 -7.93
C HIS A 132 -32.71 -8.83 -8.03
N GLN A 133 -32.31 -9.98 -7.45
CA GLN A 133 -33.14 -11.17 -7.39
C GLN A 133 -34.43 -10.94 -6.60
N ILE A 134 -34.33 -10.29 -5.43
CA ILE A 134 -35.51 -9.93 -4.62
C ILE A 134 -36.42 -8.97 -5.39
N GLY A 135 -35.84 -7.97 -6.06
CA GLY A 135 -36.59 -7.02 -6.91
C GLY A 135 -37.37 -7.71 -8.02
N ILE A 136 -36.75 -8.69 -8.70
CA ILE A 136 -37.42 -9.50 -9.74
C ILE A 136 -38.57 -10.30 -9.13
N ALA A 137 -38.34 -10.99 -8.01
CA ALA A 137 -39.37 -11.80 -7.36
C ALA A 137 -40.58 -10.96 -6.94
N ASN A 138 -40.35 -9.78 -6.36
CA ASN A 138 -41.42 -8.86 -5.96
C ASN A 138 -42.20 -8.33 -7.18
N LEU A 139 -41.49 -7.95 -8.26
CA LEU A 139 -42.12 -7.50 -9.50
C LEU A 139 -43.01 -8.58 -10.10
N GLU A 140 -42.55 -9.83 -10.14
CA GLU A 140 -43.35 -10.95 -10.68
C GLU A 140 -44.60 -11.21 -9.83
N GLN A 141 -44.52 -11.08 -8.50
CA GLN A 141 -45.70 -11.15 -7.62
C GLN A 141 -46.70 -10.03 -7.92
N GLU A 142 -46.23 -8.80 -8.11
CA GLU A 142 -47.08 -7.66 -8.49
C GLU A 142 -47.73 -7.84 -9.86
N ILE A 143 -46.97 -8.31 -10.86
CA ILE A 143 -47.48 -8.60 -12.20
C ILE A 143 -48.55 -9.69 -12.11
N ALA A 144 -48.30 -10.78 -11.39
CA ALA A 144 -49.27 -11.86 -11.19
C ALA A 144 -50.57 -11.35 -10.56
N ALA A 145 -50.49 -10.47 -9.55
CA ALA A 145 -51.66 -9.86 -8.91
C ALA A 145 -52.43 -8.93 -9.88
N LYS A 146 -51.72 -8.12 -10.69
CA LYS A 146 -52.31 -7.22 -11.69
C LYS A 146 -52.97 -8.00 -12.83
N VAL A 147 -52.32 -9.03 -13.34
CA VAL A 147 -52.86 -9.89 -14.42
C VAL A 147 -54.10 -10.66 -13.94
N LYS A 148 -54.08 -11.19 -12.71
CA LYS A 148 -55.25 -11.90 -12.14
C LYS A 148 -56.49 -11.00 -12.02
N SER A 149 -56.30 -9.70 -11.76
CA SER A 149 -57.40 -8.73 -11.66
C SER A 149 -57.79 -8.11 -13.01
N PHE A 150 -57.00 -8.31 -14.07
CA PHE A 150 -57.24 -7.74 -15.40
C PHE A 150 -58.29 -8.56 -16.16
N ARG A 151 -59.52 -8.02 -16.29
CA ARG A 151 -60.63 -8.69 -16.98
C ARG A 151 -60.99 -7.98 -18.29
N PHE A 152 -61.38 -8.76 -19.29
CA PHE A 152 -61.94 -8.22 -20.53
C PHE A 152 -63.23 -7.46 -20.22
N LYS A 153 -63.33 -6.22 -20.70
CA LYS A 153 -64.53 -5.39 -20.61
C LYS A 153 -64.95 -5.03 -22.02
N ALA A 154 -66.03 -5.63 -22.49
CA ALA A 154 -66.65 -5.32 -23.77
C ALA A 154 -67.01 -3.84 -23.83
N SER A 155 -66.83 -3.21 -25.00
CA SER A 155 -67.30 -1.85 -25.21
C SER A 155 -68.84 -1.80 -25.17
N VAL A 156 -69.38 -0.61 -24.87
CA VAL A 156 -70.82 -0.37 -24.93
C VAL A 156 -71.38 -0.66 -26.33
N ALA A 157 -70.60 -0.39 -27.37
CA ALA A 157 -70.98 -0.67 -28.76
C ALA A 157 -71.11 -2.18 -29.03
N LEU A 158 -70.18 -3.00 -28.51
CA LEU A 158 -70.27 -4.45 -28.63
C LEU A 158 -71.49 -5.01 -27.90
N LEU A 159 -71.72 -4.55 -26.66
CA LEU A 159 -72.89 -4.96 -25.87
C LEU A 159 -74.21 -4.59 -26.55
N GLN A 160 -74.30 -3.38 -27.12
CA GLN A 160 -75.47 -2.95 -27.88
C GLN A 160 -75.72 -3.81 -29.12
N LEU A 161 -74.65 -4.17 -29.86
CA LEU A 161 -74.77 -5.06 -31.01
C LEU A 161 -75.27 -6.46 -30.60
N GLU A 162 -74.75 -7.03 -29.52
CA GLU A 162 -75.23 -8.32 -28.98
C GLU A 162 -76.70 -8.25 -28.50
N ASP A 163 -77.11 -7.15 -27.87
CA ASP A 163 -78.51 -6.94 -27.48
C ASP A 163 -79.44 -6.77 -28.69
N THR A 164 -79.00 -6.05 -29.72
CA THR A 164 -79.77 -5.91 -30.97
C THR A 164 -79.89 -7.23 -31.72
N GLU A 165 -78.83 -8.06 -31.76
CA GLU A 165 -78.88 -9.42 -32.30
C GLU A 165 -79.95 -10.25 -31.58
N ARG A 166 -79.97 -10.24 -30.23
CA ARG A 166 -80.97 -10.98 -29.46
C ARG A 166 -82.38 -10.52 -29.74
N ARG A 167 -82.63 -9.20 -29.80
CA ARG A 167 -83.96 -8.64 -30.10
C ARG A 167 -84.44 -9.02 -31.50
N LEU A 168 -83.58 -8.93 -32.51
CA LEU A 168 -83.89 -9.33 -33.89
C LEU A 168 -84.14 -10.84 -34.01
N GLY A 169 -83.41 -11.64 -33.23
CA GLY A 169 -83.64 -13.08 -33.11
C GLY A 169 -85.01 -13.43 -32.53
N LEU A 170 -85.44 -12.73 -31.47
CA LEU A 170 -86.77 -12.87 -30.89
C LEU A 170 -87.90 -12.42 -31.82
N ALA A 171 -87.62 -11.44 -32.70
CA ALA A 171 -88.55 -10.95 -33.72
C ALA A 171 -88.62 -11.83 -34.99
N ASN A 172 -87.87 -12.95 -35.05
CA ASN A 172 -87.73 -13.83 -36.23
C ASN A 172 -87.12 -13.17 -37.48
N GLU A 173 -86.40 -12.06 -37.34
CA GLU A 173 -85.74 -11.35 -38.45
C GLU A 173 -84.32 -11.91 -38.69
N PHE A 174 -84.22 -13.19 -39.04
CA PHE A 174 -82.96 -13.93 -39.03
C PHE A 174 -81.88 -13.37 -39.98
N LYS A 175 -82.26 -12.80 -41.12
CA LYS A 175 -81.31 -12.19 -42.06
C LYS A 175 -80.59 -10.99 -41.45
N GLN A 176 -81.34 -10.09 -40.81
CA GLN A 176 -80.80 -8.91 -40.16
C GLN A 176 -80.00 -9.29 -38.91
N ALA A 177 -80.49 -10.27 -38.13
CA ALA A 177 -79.74 -10.81 -36.99
C ALA A 177 -78.38 -11.39 -37.41
N ALA A 178 -78.31 -12.10 -38.54
CA ALA A 178 -77.05 -12.65 -39.05
C ALA A 178 -76.03 -11.56 -39.43
N GLU A 179 -76.47 -10.45 -40.04
CA GLU A 179 -75.61 -9.32 -40.38
C GLU A 179 -75.09 -8.59 -39.13
N VAL A 180 -75.95 -8.35 -38.15
CA VAL A 180 -75.59 -7.73 -36.86
C VAL A 180 -74.59 -8.63 -36.12
N ARG A 181 -74.81 -9.94 -36.08
CA ARG A 181 -73.88 -10.92 -35.51
C ARG A 181 -72.51 -10.87 -36.18
N ALA A 182 -72.45 -10.81 -37.50
CA ALA A 182 -71.18 -10.72 -38.22
C ALA A 182 -70.41 -9.44 -37.87
N ARG A 183 -71.11 -8.31 -37.68
CA ARG A 183 -70.51 -7.05 -37.22
C ARG A 183 -70.03 -7.14 -35.77
N ALA A 184 -70.84 -7.72 -34.87
CA ALA A 184 -70.48 -7.94 -33.47
C ALA A 184 -69.23 -8.82 -33.35
N GLN A 185 -69.15 -9.91 -34.12
CA GLN A 185 -67.98 -10.80 -34.13
C GLN A 185 -66.71 -10.11 -34.62
N ARG A 186 -66.79 -9.25 -35.64
CA ARG A 186 -65.62 -8.47 -36.12
C ARG A 186 -65.14 -7.50 -35.03
N LEU A 187 -66.06 -6.77 -34.41
CA LEU A 187 -65.72 -5.82 -33.36
C LEU A 187 -65.13 -6.53 -32.14
N ARG A 188 -65.71 -7.66 -31.74
CA ARG A 188 -65.21 -8.49 -30.64
C ARG A 188 -63.78 -8.96 -30.87
N LYS A 189 -63.44 -9.44 -32.08
CA LYS A 189 -62.05 -9.82 -32.42
C LYS A 189 -61.07 -8.66 -32.28
N ILE A 190 -61.46 -7.46 -32.68
CA ILE A 190 -60.63 -6.25 -32.56
C ILE A 190 -60.43 -5.89 -31.09
N GLU A 191 -61.50 -5.91 -30.29
CA GLU A 191 -61.44 -5.60 -28.87
C GLU A 191 -60.64 -6.64 -28.08
N GLU A 192 -60.79 -7.93 -28.39
CA GLU A 192 -60.02 -9.03 -27.78
C GLU A 192 -58.53 -8.90 -28.12
N ALA A 193 -58.17 -8.61 -29.37
CA ALA A 193 -56.78 -8.36 -29.76
C ALA A 193 -56.18 -7.13 -29.05
N ALA A 194 -56.95 -6.04 -28.92
CA ALA A 194 -56.52 -4.86 -28.19
C ALA A 194 -56.36 -5.12 -26.68
N TYR A 195 -57.23 -5.95 -26.10
CA TYR A 195 -57.13 -6.39 -24.71
C TYR A 195 -55.90 -7.25 -24.47
N GLU A 196 -55.60 -8.21 -25.35
CA GLU A 196 -54.39 -9.04 -25.27
C GLU A 196 -53.12 -8.20 -25.39
N ALA A 197 -53.08 -7.24 -26.32
CA ALA A 197 -51.96 -6.33 -26.46
C ALA A 197 -51.74 -5.50 -25.18
N ARG A 198 -52.80 -4.95 -24.57
CA ARG A 198 -52.70 -4.23 -23.29
C ARG A 198 -52.25 -5.13 -22.15
N ARG A 199 -52.73 -6.37 -22.10
CA ARG A 199 -52.31 -7.34 -21.09
C ARG A 199 -50.82 -7.63 -21.21
N GLN A 200 -50.32 -7.86 -22.43
CA GLN A 200 -48.90 -8.06 -22.69
C GLN A 200 -48.07 -6.83 -22.33
N GLU A 201 -48.58 -5.61 -22.56
CA GLU A 201 -47.90 -4.38 -22.16
C GLU A 201 -47.76 -4.28 -20.63
N ILE A 202 -48.81 -4.63 -19.89
CA ILE A 202 -48.81 -4.66 -18.41
C ILE A 202 -47.75 -5.65 -17.88
N GLU A 203 -47.50 -6.75 -18.58
CA GLU A 203 -46.49 -7.74 -18.19
C GLU A 203 -45.06 -7.33 -18.63
N SER A 204 -44.90 -6.82 -19.85
CA SER A 204 -43.59 -6.61 -20.48
C SER A 204 -42.92 -5.28 -20.08
N ARG A 205 -43.69 -4.20 -20.00
CA ARG A 205 -43.18 -2.86 -19.68
C ARG A 205 -42.49 -2.77 -18.31
N PRO A 206 -43.09 -3.23 -17.19
CA PRO A 206 -42.42 -3.18 -15.89
C PRO A 206 -41.16 -4.05 -15.84
N ARG A 207 -41.14 -5.19 -16.56
CA ARG A 207 -39.93 -6.04 -16.67
C ARG A 207 -38.79 -5.32 -17.38
N GLN A 208 -39.09 -4.61 -18.46
CA GLN A 208 -38.09 -3.81 -19.19
C GLN A 208 -37.55 -2.67 -18.32
N GLN A 209 -38.44 -1.91 -17.66
CA GLN A 209 -38.04 -0.82 -16.77
C GLN A 209 -37.17 -1.31 -15.60
N LEU A 210 -37.51 -2.46 -15.01
CA LEU A 210 -36.70 -3.05 -13.94
C LEU A 210 -35.30 -3.44 -14.45
N ARG A 211 -35.20 -4.06 -15.63
CA ARG A 211 -33.91 -4.43 -16.23
C ARG A 211 -33.03 -3.22 -16.49
N GLU A 212 -33.60 -2.17 -17.09
CA GLU A 212 -32.88 -0.92 -17.34
C GLU A 212 -32.36 -0.28 -16.05
N ALA A 213 -33.19 -0.27 -14.99
CA ALA A 213 -32.79 0.24 -13.68
C ALA A 213 -31.67 -0.60 -13.05
N GLN A 214 -31.79 -1.93 -13.08
CA GLN A 214 -30.78 -2.86 -12.56
C GLN A 214 -29.44 -2.75 -13.30
N GLU A 215 -29.48 -2.61 -14.63
CA GLU A 215 -28.28 -2.40 -15.43
C GLU A 215 -27.59 -1.07 -15.10
N ALA A 216 -28.37 0.01 -14.93
CA ALA A 216 -27.83 1.31 -14.53
C ALA A 216 -27.18 1.25 -13.13
N GLU A 217 -27.82 0.58 -12.18
CA GLU A 217 -27.30 0.41 -10.82
C GLU A 217 -26.04 -0.46 -10.78
N ARG A 218 -26.00 -1.54 -11.57
CA ARG A 218 -24.80 -2.37 -11.74
C ARG A 218 -23.63 -1.53 -12.27
N ARG A 219 -23.84 -0.78 -13.35
CA ARG A 219 -22.80 0.11 -13.91
C ARG A 219 -22.32 1.14 -12.88
N PHE A 220 -23.22 1.73 -12.12
CA PHE A 220 -22.86 2.69 -11.08
C PHE A 220 -22.02 2.04 -9.97
N THR A 221 -22.40 0.84 -9.53
CA THR A 221 -21.67 0.09 -8.50
C THR A 221 -20.28 -0.34 -8.99
N GLU A 222 -20.18 -0.82 -10.23
CA GLU A 222 -18.91 -1.15 -10.88
C GLU A 222 -17.98 0.08 -10.98
N GLN A 223 -18.51 1.24 -11.35
CA GLN A 223 -17.76 2.49 -11.38
C GLN A 223 -17.26 2.89 -9.99
N LYS A 224 -18.09 2.72 -8.94
CA LYS A 224 -17.70 3.00 -7.56
C LYS A 224 -16.59 2.05 -7.08
N CYS A 225 -16.69 0.76 -7.39
CA CYS A 225 -15.64 -0.22 -7.12
C CYS A 225 -14.35 0.13 -7.86
N HIS A 226 -14.45 0.52 -9.14
CA HIS A 226 -13.30 0.99 -9.91
C HIS A 226 -12.64 2.23 -9.28
N ALA A 227 -13.43 3.22 -8.88
CA ALA A 227 -12.94 4.43 -8.22
C ALA A 227 -12.16 4.10 -6.93
N MET A 228 -12.66 3.19 -6.11
CA MET A 228 -11.96 2.72 -4.90
C MET A 228 -10.59 2.11 -5.22
N LYS A 229 -10.51 1.26 -6.26
CA LYS A 229 -9.24 0.65 -6.71
C LYS A 229 -8.26 1.70 -7.23
N VAL A 230 -8.74 2.67 -8.00
CA VAL A 230 -7.91 3.77 -8.53
C VAL A 230 -7.40 4.66 -7.41
N GLU A 231 -8.23 4.98 -6.42
CA GLU A 231 -7.80 5.74 -5.24
C GLU A 231 -6.71 5.01 -4.44
N LEU A 232 -6.85 3.69 -4.25
CA LEU A 232 -5.83 2.89 -3.58
C LEU A 232 -4.51 2.96 -4.35
N LYS A 233 -4.53 2.75 -5.67
CA LYS A 233 -3.34 2.85 -6.53
C LYS A 233 -2.66 4.22 -6.42
N ARG A 234 -3.43 5.31 -6.48
CA ARG A 234 -2.90 6.67 -6.30
C ARG A 234 -2.27 6.86 -4.91
N LYS A 235 -2.88 6.33 -3.85
CA LYS A 235 -2.31 6.38 -2.50
C LYS A 235 -1.03 5.56 -2.40
N ARG A 236 -0.98 4.38 -3.02
CA ARG A 236 0.22 3.52 -3.13
C ARG A 236 1.35 4.24 -3.84
N ASP A 237 1.09 4.87 -4.99
CA ASP A 237 2.11 5.58 -5.77
C ASP A 237 2.70 6.77 -5.01
N LYS A 238 1.84 7.54 -4.34
CA LYS A 238 2.27 8.65 -3.46
C LYS A 238 3.14 8.13 -2.32
N ALA A 239 2.71 7.08 -1.64
CA ALA A 239 3.46 6.50 -0.53
C ALA A 239 4.81 5.90 -1.00
N ALA A 240 4.84 5.27 -2.17
CA ALA A 240 6.06 4.76 -2.80
C ALA A 240 7.02 5.88 -3.22
N ALA A 241 6.50 7.02 -3.69
CA ALA A 241 7.31 8.20 -3.98
C ALA A 241 7.93 8.78 -2.69
N VAL A 242 7.16 8.89 -1.61
CA VAL A 242 7.66 9.32 -0.30
C VAL A 242 8.75 8.37 0.22
N LEU A 243 8.53 7.05 0.12
CA LEU A 243 9.53 6.05 0.51
C LEU A 243 10.83 6.21 -0.28
N ARG A 244 10.75 6.33 -1.61
CA ARG A 244 11.92 6.55 -2.47
C ARG A 244 12.65 7.85 -2.14
N GLN A 245 11.91 8.94 -1.94
CA GLN A 245 12.50 10.23 -1.58
C GLN A 245 13.20 10.19 -0.22
N ARG A 246 12.61 9.50 0.77
CA ARG A 246 13.23 9.30 2.08
C ARG A 246 14.60 8.62 1.96
N TYR A 247 14.69 7.56 1.17
CA TYR A 247 15.96 6.84 0.97
C TYR A 247 16.98 7.64 0.16
N ARG A 248 16.52 8.41 -0.84
CA ARG A 248 17.38 9.34 -1.57
C ARG A 248 17.98 10.41 -0.65
N ASN A 249 17.17 10.98 0.25
CA ASN A 249 17.67 11.95 1.24
C ASN A 249 18.68 11.31 2.18
N LEU A 250 18.42 10.10 2.68
CA LEU A 250 19.35 9.38 3.54
C LEU A 250 20.68 9.07 2.86
N GLU A 251 20.64 8.71 1.57
CA GLU A 251 21.84 8.48 0.77
C GLU A 251 22.64 9.77 0.57
N LEU A 252 21.98 10.90 0.29
CA LEU A 252 22.62 12.21 0.17
C LEU A 252 23.25 12.67 1.49
N ASP A 253 22.54 12.53 2.62
CA ASP A 253 23.07 12.89 3.94
C ASP A 253 24.29 12.05 4.30
N MET A 254 24.25 10.75 3.99
CA MET A 254 25.35 9.82 4.24
C MET A 254 26.56 10.13 3.36
N THR A 255 26.36 10.36 2.05
CA THR A 255 27.45 10.71 1.12
C THR A 255 28.09 12.05 1.46
N HIS A 256 27.30 13.06 1.82
CA HIS A 256 27.82 14.34 2.31
C HIS A 256 28.66 14.15 3.57
N SER A 257 28.21 13.31 4.50
CA SER A 257 28.94 13.05 5.74
C SER A 257 30.24 12.29 5.50
N PHE A 258 30.25 11.34 4.58
CA PHE A 258 31.46 10.66 4.13
C PHE A 258 32.49 11.61 3.53
N ALA A 259 32.03 12.58 2.72
CA ALA A 259 32.92 13.60 2.15
C ALA A 259 33.56 14.47 3.24
N LEU A 260 32.81 14.86 4.27
CA LEU A 260 33.35 15.61 5.41
C LEU A 260 34.37 14.81 6.23
N GLU A 261 34.13 13.50 6.41
CA GLU A 261 35.10 12.62 7.10
C GLU A 261 36.43 12.51 6.35
N THR A 262 36.41 12.53 5.01
CA THR A 262 37.62 12.54 4.19
C THR A 262 38.38 13.87 4.27
N VAL A 263 37.68 15.01 4.34
CA VAL A 263 38.30 16.35 4.41
C VAL A 263 38.84 16.67 5.81
N ALA A 264 38.14 16.25 6.87
CA ALA A 264 38.54 16.52 8.26
C ALA A 264 39.74 15.68 8.76
N GLN A 265 40.21 14.69 7.98
CA GLN A 265 41.34 13.83 8.32
C GLN A 265 42.73 14.50 8.24
N ALA A 266 42.81 15.80 7.94
CA ALA A 266 44.08 16.52 7.80
C ALA A 266 44.82 16.80 9.13
N GLU A 267 44.19 16.63 10.29
CA GLU A 267 44.85 16.88 11.58
C GLU A 267 45.50 15.60 12.15
N ILE A 268 46.83 15.53 12.02
CA ILE A 268 47.69 14.47 12.56
C ILE A 268 47.74 14.62 14.09
N GLY A 269 46.71 14.13 14.77
CA GLY A 269 46.64 14.02 16.23
C GLY A 269 46.14 12.64 16.66
N SER A 270 46.42 12.26 17.92
CA SER A 270 45.93 11.01 18.48
C SER A 270 44.40 11.00 18.50
N VAL A 271 43.81 10.17 17.64
CA VAL A 271 42.36 10.05 17.50
C VAL A 271 41.81 9.45 18.81
N LYS A 272 41.33 10.32 19.71
CA LYS A 272 40.45 9.90 20.79
C LYS A 272 39.19 9.38 20.12
N THR A 273 39.01 8.06 20.11
CA THR A 273 37.79 7.40 19.64
C THR A 273 36.64 7.90 20.51
N HIS A 274 35.90 8.91 20.02
CA HIS A 274 34.73 9.43 20.69
C HIS A 274 33.66 8.33 20.76
N ASN A 275 33.53 7.70 21.92
CA ASN A 275 32.61 6.60 22.21
C ASN A 275 31.11 6.99 22.14
N SER A 276 30.77 8.23 21.81
CA SER A 276 29.40 8.75 21.74
C SER A 276 28.84 8.88 20.31
N ARG A 277 29.61 8.59 19.25
CA ARG A 277 29.18 8.85 17.87
C ARG A 277 28.31 7.75 17.25
N SER A 278 28.14 6.57 17.83
CA SER A 278 27.49 5.46 17.12
C SER A 278 25.97 5.56 16.99
N GLU A 279 25.27 6.29 17.88
CA GLU A 279 23.79 6.26 17.90
C GLU A 279 23.13 7.37 17.06
N GLN A 280 23.87 8.44 16.75
CA GLN A 280 23.31 9.63 16.09
C GLN A 280 24.16 10.16 14.93
N SER A 281 25.34 9.59 14.66
CA SER A 281 26.14 10.10 13.56
C SER A 281 25.52 9.73 12.21
N SER A 282 25.54 10.71 11.31
CA SER A 282 25.07 10.57 9.93
C SER A 282 25.88 9.55 9.12
N THR A 283 27.01 9.07 9.66
CA THR A 283 27.99 8.22 8.97
C THR A 283 27.78 6.72 9.22
N PHE A 284 26.87 6.34 10.14
CA PHE A 284 26.43 4.95 10.37
C PHE A 284 24.94 4.75 10.10
N ARG A 285 24.34 5.60 9.26
CA ARG A 285 22.89 5.59 8.99
C ARG A 285 22.42 4.28 8.35
N GLY A 286 23.23 3.63 7.53
CA GLY A 286 22.88 2.35 6.90
C GLY A 286 22.73 1.24 7.92
N SER A 287 23.71 1.10 8.80
CA SER A 287 23.67 0.12 9.90
C SER A 287 22.55 0.40 10.90
N LEU A 288 22.40 1.64 11.36
CA LEU A 288 21.32 2.02 12.29
C LEU A 288 19.93 1.74 11.72
N LYS A 289 19.73 2.01 10.41
CA LYS A 289 18.45 1.79 9.74
C LYS A 289 18.17 0.31 9.55
N LEU A 290 19.19 -0.48 9.19
CA LEU A 290 19.06 -1.93 9.05
C LEU A 290 18.71 -2.57 10.40
N GLU A 291 19.43 -2.24 11.46
CA GLU A 291 19.17 -2.73 12.83
C GLU A 291 17.75 -2.39 13.29
N ALA A 292 17.28 -1.17 13.05
CA ALA A 292 15.92 -0.79 13.39
C ALA A 292 14.84 -1.59 12.64
N LEU A 293 15.17 -2.17 11.48
CA LEU A 293 14.22 -2.96 10.68
C LEU A 293 14.31 -4.46 11.00
N THR A 294 15.52 -5.00 11.11
CA THR A 294 15.75 -6.45 11.32
C THR A 294 15.82 -6.84 12.78
N GLY A 295 15.89 -5.87 13.69
CA GLY A 295 16.30 -6.09 15.06
C GLY A 295 17.82 -6.25 15.15
N THR A 296 18.33 -6.09 16.37
CA THR A 296 19.68 -6.45 16.72
C THR A 296 19.76 -7.93 17.08
N LYS A 297 20.95 -8.51 17.05
CA LYS A 297 21.22 -9.88 17.56
C LYS A 297 20.86 -10.09 19.05
N PHE A 298 20.48 -9.02 19.75
CA PHE A 298 20.06 -9.04 21.16
C PHE A 298 18.55 -8.84 21.32
N ASP A 299 17.82 -8.58 20.24
CA ASP A 299 16.35 -8.54 20.26
C ASP A 299 15.84 -9.98 20.25
N VAL A 300 15.75 -10.58 21.44
CA VAL A 300 15.07 -11.86 21.65
C VAL A 300 13.57 -11.63 21.42
N PRO A 301 12.88 -12.44 20.59
CA PRO A 301 11.44 -12.35 20.47
C PRO A 301 10.80 -12.51 21.86
N ASP A 302 9.92 -11.57 22.22
CA ASP A 302 9.21 -11.58 23.49
C ASP A 302 8.50 -12.93 23.65
N VAL A 303 8.93 -13.72 24.63
CA VAL A 303 8.50 -15.11 24.84
C VAL A 303 6.99 -15.19 25.11
N SER A 304 6.38 -14.08 25.53
CA SER A 304 4.93 -13.90 25.73
C SER A 304 4.10 -13.88 24.44
N ARG A 305 4.75 -13.84 23.26
CA ARG A 305 4.09 -13.89 21.94
C ARG A 305 4.32 -15.20 21.17
N MET A 306 5.00 -16.16 21.79
CA MET A 306 5.06 -17.52 21.23
C MET A 306 3.64 -18.12 21.30
N PRO A 307 3.13 -18.73 20.22
CA PRO A 307 1.90 -19.50 20.32
C PRO A 307 2.11 -20.61 21.36
N ASP A 308 1.13 -20.78 22.26
CA ASP A 308 1.16 -21.87 23.23
C ASP A 308 1.41 -23.19 22.49
N ILE A 309 2.43 -23.93 22.94
CA ILE A 309 2.69 -25.28 22.47
C ILE A 309 1.50 -26.10 22.96
N VAL A 310 0.60 -26.43 22.03
CA VAL A 310 -0.52 -27.35 22.29
C VAL A 310 0.10 -28.75 22.40
N ASP A 311 0.19 -29.25 23.63
CA ASP A 311 0.42 -30.67 23.92
C ASP A 311 -0.79 -31.53 23.52
#